data_AF-A0A7Y5N237-F1
#
_entry.id   AF-A0A7Y5N237-F1
#
_cell.length_a   1.000
_cell.length_b   1.000
_cell.length_c   1.000
_cell.angle_alpha   90.00
_cell.angle_beta   90.00
_cell.angle_gamma   90.00
#
_symmetry.space_group_name_H-M   'P 1'
#
loop_
_entity.id
_entity.type
_entity.pdbx_description
1 polymer ?
#
loop_
_entity_poly.entity_id
_entity_poly.type
_entity_poly.pdbx_seq_one_letter_code
_entity_poly.pdbx_strand_id
1 'polypeptide(L)'
;MIDHNEEQRLRDLVRKELEAREELRSRDKAGEIKLTTIDELERKRIIEDEIQRFYAARGDYKQITNEDGELEWVTAQEAADRERQIPVDIEELEEGQRKVRNNILLIALLVFAGVALMIYALGQRHGTIQVLSNVEGATIILNGMPTEFRTDNILKDLAPGVHIVSVEKEGFGVVGDVARRVELKAAGEEVLVFQLEPKERRFNGQSQN
;
A
#
# COMPACT_ATOMS: atom_id res chain seq x y z
N MET A 1 54.67 -18.13 -7.86
CA MET A 1 53.62 -17.48 -7.06
C MET A 1 53.10 -16.35 -7.94
N ILE A 2 51.91 -16.50 -8.53
CA ILE A 2 51.35 -15.50 -9.45
C ILE A 2 50.92 -14.30 -8.58
N ASP A 3 51.24 -13.07 -9.03
CA ASP A 3 50.89 -11.84 -8.31
C ASP A 3 49.36 -11.69 -8.26
N HIS A 4 48.82 -11.29 -7.11
CA HIS A 4 47.38 -11.21 -6.86
C HIS A 4 46.67 -10.25 -7.84
N ASN A 5 47.37 -9.22 -8.31
CA ASN A 5 46.86 -8.28 -9.31
C ASN A 5 46.72 -8.93 -10.70
N GLU A 6 47.63 -9.83 -11.06
CA GLU A 6 47.62 -10.54 -12.33
C GLU A 6 46.51 -11.60 -12.37
N GLU A 7 46.24 -12.28 -11.25
CA GLU A 7 45.11 -13.20 -11.11
C GLU A 7 43.76 -12.49 -11.30
N GLN A 8 43.59 -11.31 -10.72
CA GLN A 8 42.36 -10.53 -10.88
C GLN A 8 42.13 -10.11 -12.35
N ARG A 9 43.18 -9.64 -13.04
CA ARG A 9 43.10 -9.30 -14.47
C ARG A 9 42.71 -10.51 -15.32
N LEU A 10 43.26 -11.69 -15.03
CA LEU A 10 42.91 -12.93 -15.73
C LEU A 10 41.46 -13.33 -15.49
N ARG A 11 40.96 -13.19 -14.26
CA ARG A 11 39.55 -13.47 -13.93
C ARG A 11 38.60 -12.52 -14.66
N ASP A 12 38.95 -11.25 -14.76
CA ASP A 12 38.14 -10.25 -15.47
C ASP A 12 38.13 -10.50 -16.97
N LEU A 13 39.28 -10.87 -17.55
CA LEU A 13 39.37 -11.24 -18.97
C LEU A 13 38.55 -12.50 -19.28
N VAL A 14 38.63 -13.53 -18.43
CA VAL A 14 37.85 -14.75 -18.59
C VAL A 14 36.35 -14.49 -18.43
N ARG A 15 35.95 -13.64 -17.47
CA ARG A 15 34.56 -13.24 -17.29
C ARG A 15 34.01 -12.55 -18.54
N LYS A 16 34.75 -11.58 -19.08
CA LYS A 16 34.35 -10.85 -20.28
C LYS A 16 34.24 -11.74 -21.52
N GLU A 17 35.15 -12.72 -21.66
CA GLU A 17 35.10 -13.72 -22.73
C GLU A 17 33.89 -14.65 -22.60
N LEU A 18 33.56 -15.09 -21.38
CA LEU A 18 32.38 -15.93 -21.12
C LEU A 18 31.08 -15.18 -21.43
N GLU A 19 30.98 -13.92 -21.01
CA GLU A 19 29.85 -13.04 -21.31
C GLU A 19 29.66 -12.88 -22.82
N ALA A 20 30.73 -12.59 -23.57
CA ALA A 20 30.66 -12.45 -25.03
C ALA A 20 30.20 -13.75 -25.73
N ARG A 21 30.59 -14.93 -25.22
CA ARG A 21 30.16 -16.23 -25.76
C ARG A 21 28.70 -16.53 -25.44
N GLU A 22 28.23 -16.16 -24.26
CA GLU A 22 26.82 -16.32 -23.89
C GLU A 22 25.92 -15.42 -24.71
N GLU A 23 26.34 -14.20 -25.02
CA GLU A 23 25.61 -13.28 -25.91
C GLU A 23 25.47 -13.83 -27.34
N LEU A 24 26.54 -14.42 -27.90
CA LEU A 24 26.46 -15.07 -29.21
C LEU A 24 25.48 -16.24 -29.20
N ARG A 25 25.56 -17.10 -28.19
CA ARG A 25 24.64 -18.24 -28.03
C ARG A 25 23.19 -17.80 -27.81
N SER A 26 22.96 -16.72 -27.09
CA SER A 26 21.60 -16.21 -26.84
C SER A 26 21.01 -15.60 -28.12
N ARG A 27 21.81 -14.89 -28.92
CA ARG A 27 21.41 -14.36 -30.23
C ARG A 27 21.06 -15.47 -31.22
N ASP A 28 21.88 -16.51 -31.31
CA ASP A 28 21.65 -17.64 -32.23
C ASP A 28 20.35 -18.39 -31.85
N LYS A 29 20.15 -18.68 -30.56
CA LYS A 29 18.90 -19.29 -30.07
C LYS A 29 17.68 -18.42 -30.34
N ALA A 30 17.78 -17.10 -30.15
CA ALA A 30 16.69 -16.18 -30.45
C ALA A 30 16.35 -16.13 -31.95
N GLY A 31 17.38 -16.22 -32.81
CA GLY A 31 17.21 -16.33 -34.26
C GLY A 31 16.52 -17.64 -34.67
N GLU A 32 16.93 -18.75 -34.08
CA GLU A 32 16.34 -20.08 -34.32
C GLU A 32 14.86 -20.13 -33.91
N ILE A 33 14.52 -19.68 -32.69
CA ILE A 33 13.14 -19.61 -32.19
C ILE A 33 12.27 -18.71 -33.09
N LYS A 34 12.82 -17.59 -33.56
CA LYS A 34 12.07 -16.68 -34.43
C LYS A 34 11.82 -17.29 -35.81
N LEU A 35 12.80 -18.01 -36.37
CA LEU A 35 12.66 -18.67 -37.67
C LEU A 35 11.62 -19.79 -37.61
N THR A 36 11.64 -20.64 -36.58
CA THR A 36 10.63 -21.71 -36.40
C THR A 36 9.24 -21.14 -36.23
N THR A 37 9.08 -20.05 -35.48
CA THR A 37 7.77 -19.40 -35.28
C THR A 37 7.21 -18.84 -36.60
N ILE A 38 8.06 -18.23 -37.44
CA ILE A 38 7.63 -17.70 -38.74
C ILE A 38 7.21 -18.84 -39.68
N ASP A 39 7.99 -19.92 -39.75
CA ASP A 39 7.68 -21.09 -40.57
C ASP A 39 6.36 -21.77 -40.15
N GLU A 40 6.14 -21.90 -38.84
CA GLU A 40 4.89 -22.43 -38.28
C GLU A 40 3.68 -21.56 -38.64
N LEU A 41 3.82 -20.24 -38.59
CA LEU A 41 2.76 -19.30 -38.96
C LEU A 41 2.45 -19.36 -40.47
N GLU A 42 3.48 -19.45 -41.32
CA GLU A 42 3.28 -19.60 -42.77
C GLU A 42 2.61 -20.93 -43.11
N ARG A 43 3.04 -22.02 -42.48
CA ARG A 43 2.41 -23.34 -42.64
C ARG A 43 0.95 -23.31 -42.22
N LYS A 44 0.64 -22.68 -41.08
CA LYS A 44 -0.75 -22.53 -40.61
C LYS A 44 -1.60 -21.76 -41.62
N ARG A 45 -1.09 -20.62 -42.13
CA ARG A 45 -1.79 -19.82 -43.15
C ARG A 45 -2.06 -20.62 -44.42
N ILE A 46 -1.07 -21.37 -44.93
CA ILE A 46 -1.24 -22.18 -46.13
C ILE A 46 -2.33 -23.24 -45.94
N ILE A 47 -2.35 -23.90 -44.78
CA ILE A 47 -3.37 -24.90 -44.44
C ILE A 47 -4.76 -24.26 -44.38
N GLU A 48 -4.89 -23.11 -43.71
CA GLU A 48 -6.15 -22.35 -43.61
C GLU A 48 -6.67 -21.93 -44.99
N ASP A 49 -5.80 -21.36 -45.85
CA ASP A 49 -6.13 -20.95 -47.21
C ASP A 49 -6.58 -22.13 -48.09
N GLU A 50 -5.99 -23.32 -47.90
CA GLU A 50 -6.36 -24.53 -48.64
C GLU A 50 -7.68 -25.12 -48.14
N ILE A 51 -7.90 -25.14 -46.83
CA ILE A 51 -9.18 -25.55 -46.21
C ILE A 51 -10.32 -24.67 -46.72
N GLN A 52 -10.12 -23.35 -46.74
CA GLN A 52 -11.11 -22.40 -47.25
C GLN A 52 -11.42 -22.67 -48.73
N ARG A 53 -10.39 -22.87 -49.56
CA ARG A 53 -10.57 -23.20 -50.99
C ARG A 53 -11.32 -24.52 -51.19
N PHE A 54 -10.99 -25.54 -50.39
CA PHE A 54 -11.62 -26.86 -50.45
C PHE A 54 -13.12 -26.80 -50.16
N TYR A 55 -13.52 -26.13 -49.07
CA TYR A 55 -14.94 -26.02 -48.70
C TYR A 55 -15.71 -25.02 -49.60
N ALA A 56 -15.06 -23.92 -50.03
CA ALA A 56 -15.67 -22.97 -50.96
C ALA A 56 -15.96 -23.57 -52.34
N ALA A 57 -15.10 -24.47 -52.84
CA ALA A 57 -15.30 -25.16 -54.11
C ALA A 57 -16.46 -26.17 -54.08
N ARG A 58 -16.81 -26.68 -52.89
CA ARG A 58 -17.81 -27.73 -52.68
C ARG A 58 -19.23 -27.17 -52.51
N GLY A 59 -19.36 -25.95 -51.97
CA GLY A 59 -20.60 -25.17 -51.98
C GLY A 59 -21.74 -25.67 -51.07
N ASP A 60 -21.56 -26.82 -50.40
CA ASP A 60 -22.50 -27.46 -49.47
C ASP A 60 -22.17 -27.18 -47.98
N TYR A 61 -21.10 -26.42 -47.72
CA TYR A 61 -20.68 -26.02 -46.38
C TYR A 61 -20.91 -24.52 -46.14
N LYS A 62 -21.21 -24.17 -44.89
CA LYS A 62 -21.31 -22.80 -44.40
C LYS A 62 -20.36 -22.61 -43.22
N GLN A 63 -19.78 -21.43 -43.14
CA GLN A 63 -18.96 -21.04 -42.00
C GLN A 63 -19.89 -20.49 -40.90
N ILE A 64 -19.81 -21.05 -39.70
CA ILE A 64 -20.52 -20.55 -38.52
C ILE A 64 -19.55 -20.38 -37.35
N THR A 65 -19.91 -19.53 -36.40
CA THR A 65 -19.15 -19.34 -35.16
C THR A 65 -19.70 -20.27 -34.09
N ASN A 66 -18.85 -21.06 -33.45
CA ASN A 66 -19.24 -21.96 -32.36
C ASN A 66 -19.39 -21.19 -31.02
N GLU A 67 -19.80 -21.89 -29.95
CA GLU A 67 -19.99 -21.30 -28.61
C GLU A 67 -18.68 -20.73 -28.01
N ASP A 68 -17.53 -21.29 -28.40
CA ASP A 68 -16.21 -20.84 -27.97
C ASP A 68 -15.66 -19.64 -28.78
N GLY A 69 -16.39 -19.18 -29.79
CA GLY A 69 -16.01 -18.05 -30.66
C GLY A 69 -15.09 -18.39 -31.82
N GLU A 70 -14.84 -19.68 -32.09
CA GLU A 70 -14.04 -20.18 -33.21
C GLU A 70 -14.90 -20.37 -34.47
N LEU A 71 -14.27 -20.24 -35.65
CA LEU A 71 -14.92 -20.41 -36.95
C LEU A 71 -14.88 -21.88 -37.38
N GLU A 72 -16.04 -22.49 -37.56
CA GLU A 72 -16.21 -23.88 -37.97
C GLU A 72 -16.90 -23.98 -39.34
N TRP A 73 -16.44 -24.90 -40.19
CA TRP A 73 -17.12 -25.25 -41.44
C TRP A 73 -18.11 -26.40 -41.19
N VAL A 74 -19.39 -26.09 -41.25
CA VAL A 74 -20.46 -27.07 -41.05
C VAL A 74 -21.24 -27.29 -42.34
N THR A 75 -21.89 -28.45 -42.48
CA THR A 75 -22.76 -28.69 -43.63
C THR A 75 -23.99 -27.79 -43.58
N ALA A 76 -24.58 -27.48 -44.73
CA ALA A 76 -25.78 -26.65 -44.80
C ALA A 76 -26.97 -27.22 -44.00
N GLN A 77 -27.05 -28.55 -43.87
CA GLN A 77 -28.07 -29.23 -43.08
C GLN A 77 -27.80 -29.08 -41.57
N GLU A 78 -26.55 -29.30 -41.14
CA GLU A 78 -26.15 -29.14 -39.74
C GLU A 78 -26.27 -27.68 -39.26
N ALA A 79 -25.95 -26.71 -40.12
CA ALA A 79 -26.20 -25.29 -39.83
C ALA A 79 -27.69 -25.00 -39.58
N ALA A 80 -28.57 -25.56 -40.42
CA ALA A 80 -30.01 -25.37 -40.29
C ALA A 80 -30.60 -26.08 -39.05
N ASP A 81 -30.01 -27.20 -38.64
CA ASP A 81 -30.40 -27.92 -37.44
C ASP A 81 -29.94 -27.20 -36.15
N ARG A 82 -28.74 -26.59 -36.16
CA ARG A 82 -28.25 -25.73 -35.06
C ARG A 82 -29.10 -24.47 -34.91
N GLU A 83 -29.51 -23.84 -36.00
CA GLU A 83 -30.40 -22.66 -35.99
C GLU A 83 -31.80 -22.96 -35.40
N ARG A 84 -32.25 -24.22 -35.43
CA ARG A 84 -33.51 -24.67 -34.80
C ARG A 84 -33.40 -24.94 -33.30
N GLN A 85 -32.18 -25.12 -32.77
CA GLN A 85 -31.96 -25.30 -31.34
C GLN A 85 -31.98 -23.92 -30.67
N ILE A 86 -33.17 -23.59 -30.17
CA ILE A 86 -33.58 -22.53 -29.23
C ILE A 86 -32.54 -21.41 -28.98
N PRO A 87 -32.87 -20.14 -29.26
CA PRO A 87 -32.02 -19.03 -28.84
C PRO A 87 -31.91 -19.05 -27.31
N VAL A 88 -30.67 -19.18 -26.79
CA VAL A 88 -30.39 -18.80 -25.42
C VAL A 88 -30.78 -17.33 -25.33
N ASP A 89 -31.74 -16.98 -24.49
CA ASP A 89 -32.20 -15.61 -24.32
C ASP A 89 -31.11 -14.80 -23.60
N ILE A 90 -30.14 -14.30 -24.39
CA ILE A 90 -28.95 -13.57 -23.90
C ILE A 90 -29.40 -12.32 -23.12
N GLU A 91 -30.56 -11.77 -23.45
CA GLU A 91 -31.13 -10.58 -22.82
C GLU A 91 -31.46 -10.84 -21.34
N GLU A 92 -31.96 -12.03 -20.98
CA GLU A 92 -32.28 -12.40 -19.60
C GLU A 92 -31.02 -12.61 -18.72
N LEU A 93 -29.94 -13.13 -19.31
CA LEU A 93 -28.64 -13.30 -18.62
C LEU A 93 -27.91 -11.96 -18.42
N GLU A 94 -27.95 -11.07 -19.41
CA GLU A 94 -27.32 -9.75 -19.32
C GLU A 94 -28.01 -8.84 -18.29
N GLU A 95 -29.33 -8.91 -18.15
CA GLU A 95 -30.06 -8.16 -17.14
C GLU A 95 -29.68 -8.55 -15.71
N GLY A 96 -29.53 -9.85 -15.45
CA GLY A 96 -29.08 -10.38 -14.16
C GLY A 96 -27.67 -9.92 -13.83
N GLN A 97 -26.75 -10.03 -14.79
CA GLN A 97 -25.35 -9.61 -14.59
C GLN A 97 -25.20 -8.10 -14.43
N ARG A 98 -25.97 -7.28 -15.15
CA ARG A 98 -25.92 -5.81 -15.03
C ARG A 98 -26.42 -5.31 -13.67
N LYS A 99 -27.48 -5.91 -13.12
CA LYS A 99 -27.97 -5.62 -11.77
C LYS A 99 -26.94 -6.01 -10.71
N VAL A 100 -26.35 -7.20 -10.81
CA VAL A 100 -25.31 -7.67 -9.88
C VAL A 100 -24.06 -6.79 -9.95
N ARG A 101 -23.57 -6.47 -11.14
CA ARG A 101 -22.40 -5.58 -11.34
C ARG A 101 -22.64 -4.19 -10.77
N ASN A 102 -23.80 -3.57 -11.02
CA ASN A 102 -24.11 -2.26 -10.47
C ASN A 102 -24.24 -2.30 -8.95
N ASN A 103 -24.83 -3.36 -8.38
CA ASN A 103 -24.91 -3.52 -6.94
C ASN A 103 -23.53 -3.69 -6.29
N ILE A 104 -22.64 -4.48 -6.91
CA ILE A 104 -21.26 -4.66 -6.43
C ILE A 104 -20.49 -3.35 -6.51
N LEU A 105 -20.61 -2.60 -7.61
CA LEU A 105 -19.96 -1.28 -7.75
C LEU A 105 -20.47 -0.27 -6.72
N LEU A 106 -21.78 -0.25 -6.44
CA LEU A 106 -22.38 0.59 -5.41
C LEU A 106 -21.89 0.21 -4.01
N ILE A 107 -21.84 -1.08 -3.69
CA ILE A 107 -21.31 -1.57 -2.40
C ILE A 107 -19.84 -1.20 -2.25
N ALA A 108 -19.02 -1.41 -3.28
CA ALA A 108 -17.60 -1.05 -3.26
C ALA A 108 -17.40 0.46 -3.04
N LEU A 109 -18.22 1.29 -3.70
CA LEU A 109 -18.19 2.75 -3.52
C LEU A 109 -18.60 3.17 -2.10
N LEU A 110 -19.62 2.53 -1.51
CA LEU A 110 -20.03 2.78 -0.13
C LEU A 110 -18.97 2.36 0.89
N VAL A 111 -18.33 1.20 0.67
CA VAL A 111 -17.21 0.75 1.51
C VAL A 111 -16.03 1.70 1.39
N PHE A 112 -15.65 2.09 0.18
CA PHE A 112 -14.56 3.05 -0.04
C PHE A 112 -14.87 4.41 0.60
N ALA A 113 -16.08 4.93 0.42
CA ALA A 113 -16.52 6.17 1.06
C ALA A 113 -16.52 6.05 2.58
N GLY A 114 -16.97 4.92 3.13
CA GLY A 114 -16.94 4.64 4.57
C GLY A 114 -15.51 4.57 5.13
N VAL A 115 -14.60 3.92 4.42
CA VAL A 115 -13.17 3.86 4.79
C VAL A 115 -12.52 5.24 4.68
N ALA A 116 -12.81 6.01 3.64
CA ALA A 116 -12.31 7.38 3.49
C ALA A 116 -12.84 8.30 4.61
N LEU A 117 -14.13 8.17 4.97
CA LEU A 117 -14.74 8.89 6.09
C LEU A 117 -14.12 8.46 7.43
N MET A 118 -13.85 7.17 7.62
CA MET A 118 -13.18 6.63 8.80
C MET A 118 -11.75 7.17 8.91
N ILE A 119 -10.97 7.18 7.82
CA ILE A 119 -9.62 7.76 7.78
C ILE A 119 -9.67 9.25 8.10
N TYR A 120 -10.64 9.98 7.53
CA TYR A 120 -10.84 11.40 7.82
C TYR A 120 -11.17 11.64 9.30
N ALA A 121 -12.05 10.82 9.89
CA ALA A 121 -12.41 10.92 11.31
C ALA A 121 -11.26 10.51 12.25
N LEU A 122 -10.41 9.56 11.84
CA LEU A 122 -9.21 9.15 12.57
C LEU A 122 -8.06 10.16 12.46
N GLY A 123 -8.14 11.12 11.55
CA GLY A 123 -7.22 12.25 11.44
C GLY A 123 -7.36 13.27 12.57
N GLN A 124 -7.44 12.82 13.83
CA GLN A 124 -7.34 13.67 15.02
C GLN A 124 -5.98 14.36 14.97
N ARG A 125 -5.96 15.65 14.64
CA ARG A 125 -4.71 16.42 14.62
C ARG A 125 -4.23 16.59 16.05
N HIS A 126 -3.17 15.90 16.42
CA HIS A 126 -2.61 16.00 17.76
C HIS A 126 -2.06 17.41 18.01
N GLY A 127 -2.20 17.90 19.24
CA GLY A 127 -1.63 19.17 19.69
C GLY A 127 -0.33 18.97 20.46
N THR A 128 0.25 20.08 20.89
CA THR A 128 1.47 20.11 21.70
C THR A 128 1.29 21.00 22.93
N ILE A 129 1.94 20.62 24.03
CA ILE A 129 2.01 21.44 25.24
C ILE A 129 3.48 21.62 25.62
N GLN A 130 3.94 22.86 25.62
CA GLN A 130 5.24 23.23 26.16
C GLN A 130 5.12 23.47 27.67
N VAL A 131 5.95 22.80 28.46
CA VAL A 131 5.97 22.92 29.92
C VAL A 131 7.31 23.48 30.35
N LEU A 132 7.26 24.68 30.94
CA LEU A 132 8.41 25.45 31.40
C LEU A 132 8.40 25.60 32.92
N SER A 133 9.57 25.69 33.54
CA SER A 133 9.75 25.88 34.98
C SER A 133 10.92 26.82 35.26
N ASN A 134 10.83 27.62 36.33
CA ASN A 134 11.98 28.39 36.83
C ASN A 134 13.09 27.51 37.44
N VAL A 135 12.77 26.25 37.78
CA VAL A 135 13.70 25.25 38.30
C VAL A 135 13.81 24.09 37.30
N GLU A 136 15.02 23.83 36.82
CA GLU A 136 15.27 22.75 35.86
C GLU A 136 15.07 21.35 36.45
N GLY A 137 14.62 20.44 35.61
CA GLY A 137 14.57 19.02 35.90
C GLY A 137 13.40 18.59 36.79
N ALA A 138 12.34 19.41 36.92
CA ALA A 138 11.11 18.98 37.59
C ALA A 138 10.37 17.96 36.71
N THR A 139 9.94 16.85 37.31
CA THR A 139 9.19 15.78 36.63
C THR A 139 7.84 16.32 36.19
N ILE A 140 7.49 16.11 34.91
CA ILE A 140 6.19 16.53 34.38
C ILE A 140 5.19 15.40 34.61
N ILE A 141 4.02 15.73 35.16
CA ILE A 141 2.91 14.80 35.40
C ILE A 141 1.76 15.22 34.49
N LEU A 142 1.31 14.31 33.64
CA LEU A 142 0.21 14.53 32.70
C LEU A 142 -0.98 13.65 33.09
N ASN A 143 -2.15 14.27 33.29
CA ASN A 143 -3.39 13.60 33.67
C ASN A 143 -3.24 12.68 34.90
N GLY A 144 -2.41 13.09 35.86
CA GLY A 144 -2.12 12.34 37.09
C GLY A 144 -1.07 11.22 36.94
N MET A 145 -0.56 10.99 35.73
CA MET A 145 0.51 10.02 35.47
C MET A 145 1.86 10.73 35.32
N PRO A 146 2.90 10.34 36.10
CA PRO A 146 4.23 10.88 35.91
C PRO A 146 4.77 10.46 34.54
N THR A 147 5.28 11.44 33.79
CA THR A 147 5.93 11.19 32.50
C THR A 147 7.42 10.98 32.70
N GLU A 148 8.09 10.49 31.67
CA GLU A 148 9.55 10.42 31.61
C GLU A 148 10.21 11.78 31.34
N PHE A 149 9.42 12.79 30.99
CA PHE A 149 9.90 14.12 30.67
C PHE A 149 10.12 14.98 31.91
N ARG A 150 11.14 15.85 31.82
CA ARG A 150 11.46 16.85 32.83
C ARG A 150 11.46 18.24 32.21
N THR A 151 11.04 19.24 32.98
CA THR A 151 11.06 20.64 32.57
C THR A 151 12.49 21.15 32.33
N ASP A 152 12.75 21.96 31.32
CA ASP A 152 11.83 22.43 30.27
C ASP A 152 11.61 21.39 29.16
N ASN A 153 10.36 21.13 28.75
CA ASN A 153 10.07 20.13 27.70
C ASN A 153 8.83 20.46 26.86
N ILE A 154 8.70 19.77 25.72
CA ILE A 154 7.55 19.84 24.82
C ILE A 154 6.89 18.47 24.75
N LEU A 155 5.67 18.36 25.27
CA LEU A 155 4.83 17.19 25.11
C LEU A 155 4.17 17.24 23.73
N LYS A 156 4.49 16.27 22.88
CA LYS A 156 3.95 16.15 21.52
C LYS A 156 2.88 15.06 21.44
N ASP A 157 2.15 15.04 20.34
CA ASP A 157 1.19 13.99 20.01
C ASP A 157 0.05 13.83 21.03
N LEU A 158 -0.38 14.94 21.62
CA LEU A 158 -1.49 14.95 22.58
C LEU A 158 -2.83 15.01 21.85
N ALA A 159 -3.74 14.11 22.22
CA ALA A 159 -5.10 14.11 21.67
C ALA A 159 -5.82 15.43 21.98
N PRO A 160 -6.67 15.97 21.08
CA PRO A 160 -7.47 17.14 21.39
C PRO A 160 -8.39 16.87 22.59
N GLY A 161 -8.55 17.85 23.48
CA GLY A 161 -9.37 17.74 24.67
C GLY A 161 -8.71 18.31 25.92
N VAL A 162 -9.26 17.94 27.07
CA VAL A 162 -8.83 18.47 28.36
C VAL A 162 -7.65 17.69 28.90
N HIS A 163 -6.56 18.39 29.19
CA HIS A 163 -5.40 17.87 29.88
C HIS A 163 -5.18 18.59 31.21
N ILE A 164 -4.71 17.83 32.21
CA ILE A 164 -4.29 18.35 33.51
C ILE A 164 -2.78 18.14 33.60
N VAL A 165 -2.02 19.22 33.73
CA VAL A 165 -0.56 19.19 33.81
C VAL A 165 -0.12 19.68 35.17
N SER A 166 0.78 18.96 35.83
CA SER A 166 1.46 19.41 37.04
C SER A 166 2.95 19.07 36.96
N VAL A 167 3.74 19.66 37.86
CA VAL A 167 5.18 19.42 37.94
C VAL A 167 5.58 19.10 39.38
N GLU A 168 6.56 18.21 39.54
CA GLU A 168 7.08 17.81 40.85
C GLU A 168 8.61 17.82 40.88
N LYS A 169 9.18 18.39 41.93
CA LYS A 169 10.62 18.38 42.20
C LYS A 169 10.87 18.21 43.69
N GLU A 170 11.76 17.29 44.04
CA GLU A 170 12.15 17.06 45.43
C GLU A 170 12.75 18.34 46.05
N GLY A 171 12.29 18.68 47.26
CA GLY A 171 12.73 19.89 47.96
C GLY A 171 12.08 21.19 47.49
N PHE A 172 11.21 21.15 46.47
CA PHE A 172 10.47 22.32 45.97
C PHE A 172 8.95 22.10 46.04
N GLY A 173 8.20 23.20 46.14
CA GLY A 173 6.76 23.26 46.03
C GLY A 173 6.34 24.20 44.90
N VAL A 174 5.25 23.88 44.21
CA VAL A 174 4.68 24.75 43.18
C VAL A 174 4.00 25.94 43.83
N VAL A 175 4.25 27.13 43.32
CA VAL A 175 3.62 28.38 43.75
C VAL A 175 2.28 28.56 43.01
N GLY A 176 1.21 28.76 43.76
CA GLY A 176 -0.14 28.92 43.22
C GLY A 176 -0.79 27.58 42.87
N ASP A 177 -1.32 27.47 41.65
CA ASP A 177 -2.04 26.28 41.20
C ASP A 177 -1.10 25.09 40.98
N VAL A 178 -1.23 24.08 41.85
CA VAL A 178 -0.42 22.85 41.80
C VAL A 178 -0.63 22.04 40.52
N ALA A 179 -1.76 22.22 39.84
CA ALA A 179 -2.07 21.61 38.56
C ALA A 179 -2.83 22.60 37.67
N ARG A 180 -2.49 22.64 36.39
CA ARG A 180 -3.13 23.48 35.38
C ARG A 180 -3.98 22.63 34.45
N ARG A 181 -5.24 23.02 34.31
CA ARG A 181 -6.16 22.46 33.32
C ARG A 181 -6.01 23.26 32.02
N VAL A 182 -5.80 22.57 30.91
CA VAL A 182 -5.73 23.16 29.58
C VAL A 182 -6.65 22.39 28.63
N GLU A 183 -7.37 23.11 27.79
CA GLU A 183 -8.23 22.52 26.76
C GLU A 183 -7.52 22.64 25.40
N LEU A 184 -6.88 21.56 24.99
CA LEU A 184 -6.06 21.51 23.79
C LEU A 184 -6.95 21.33 22.56
N LYS A 185 -6.89 22.29 21.64
CA LYS A 185 -7.58 22.19 20.33
C LYS A 185 -6.80 21.26 19.39
N ALA A 186 -7.47 20.80 18.33
CA ALA A 186 -6.82 20.02 17.29
C ALA A 186 -5.67 20.81 16.62
N ALA A 187 -4.46 20.24 16.59
CA ALA A 187 -3.22 20.93 16.22
C ALA A 187 -2.91 22.20 17.04
N GLY A 188 -3.45 22.32 18.25
CA GLY A 188 -3.18 23.45 19.15
C GLY A 188 -1.77 23.37 19.75
N GLU A 189 -1.20 24.53 20.04
CA GLU A 189 0.03 24.68 20.80
C GLU A 189 -0.28 25.50 22.05
N GLU A 190 0.03 24.94 23.21
CA GLU A 190 -0.23 25.58 24.51
C GLU A 190 1.08 25.66 25.30
N VAL A 191 1.26 26.74 26.05
CA VAL A 191 2.48 26.97 26.86
C VAL A 191 2.10 27.14 28.31
N LEU A 192 2.64 26.28 29.17
CA LEU A 192 2.44 26.31 30.61
C LEU A 192 3.76 26.64 31.30
N VAL A 193 3.72 27.62 32.20
CA VAL A 193 4.89 28.06 32.98
C VAL A 193 4.61 27.84 34.46
N PHE A 194 5.40 27.00 35.11
CA PHE A 194 5.31 26.72 36.53
C PHE A 194 6.39 27.49 37.30
N GLN A 195 6.02 27.98 38.48
CA GLN A 195 6.93 28.62 39.42
C GLN A 195 7.08 27.70 40.63
N LEU A 196 8.31 27.38 41.00
CA LEU A 196 8.65 26.51 42.12
C LEU A 196 9.49 27.29 43.14
N GLU A 197 9.18 27.07 44.41
CA GLU A 197 9.90 27.61 45.55
C GLU A 197 10.45 26.48 46.44
N PRO A 198 11.63 26.66 47.07
CA PRO A 198 12.15 25.68 48.02
C PRO A 198 11.18 25.48 49.18
N LYS A 199 10.92 24.22 49.54
CA LYS A 199 10.20 23.88 50.77
C LYS A 199 11.11 24.23 51.94
N GLU A 200 10.72 25.21 52.75
CA GLU A 200 11.50 25.60 53.93
C GLU A 200 11.82 24.37 54.79
N ARG A 201 13.10 24.03 54.94
CA ARG A 201 13.53 23.05 55.94
C ARG A 201 13.33 23.69 57.30
N ARG A 202 12.32 23.25 58.05
CA ARG A 202 12.22 23.57 59.48
C ARG A 202 13.42 22.97 60.22
N PHE A 203 14.47 23.74 60.39
CA PHE A 203 15.52 23.46 61.36
C PHE A 203 14.94 23.72 62.76
N ASN A 204 14.34 22.70 63.37
CA ASN A 204 14.08 22.70 64.81
C ASN A 204 15.42 22.58 65.55
N GLY A 205 16.08 23.71 65.77
CA GLY A 205 17.16 23.82 66.74
C GLY A 205 16.62 23.70 68.15
N GLN A 206 16.39 22.48 68.63
CA GLN A 206 16.38 22.23 70.07
C GLN A 206 17.82 22.02 70.54
N SER A 207 18.48 23.13 70.82
CA SER A 207 19.61 23.16 71.75
C SER A 207 19.01 23.13 73.15
N GLN A 208 18.84 21.94 73.75
CA GLN A 208 18.66 21.87 75.20
C GLN A 208 20.02 22.03 75.85
N ASN A 209 20.13 23.12 76.61
CA ASN A 209 21.16 23.34 77.63
C ASN A 209 21.11 22.25 78.71
#